data_AF-A0A7G8PHV2-F1
#
_entry.id   AF-A0A7G8PHV2-F1
#
_cell.length_a   1.000
_cell.length_b   1.000
_cell.length_c   1.000
_cell.angle_alpha   90.00
_cell.angle_beta   90.00
_cell.angle_gamma   90.00
#
_symmetry.space_group_name_H-M   'P 1'
#
loop_
_entity.id
_entity.type
_entity.pdbx_description
1 polymer ?
#
loop_
_entity_poly.entity_id
_entity_poly.type
_entity_poly.pdbx_seq_one_letter_code
_entity_poly.pdbx_strand_id
1 'polypeptide(L)'
;MSTQGPAGGRTVVLLDISPTGESPYQDIRDRLHVAKVHTVGISAGFAVSGKAVVGILDSFGVPSAVLVGDGPCAESAWRAAAHHPQRITGLVVIDGGHPRAANGLDGDDLCPHVFADTTALVSSRAAGSAARASRRYVRGDFRLADLAGPRGSRHFIAQMSTEIVMRTLSA
;
A
#
# COMPACT_ATOMS: atom_id res chain seq x y z
N MET A 1 -6.78 14.01 -7.18
CA MET A 1 -7.39 12.69 -6.94
C MET A 1 -8.02 12.24 -8.24
N SER A 2 -7.68 11.06 -8.74
CA SER A 2 -8.20 10.51 -10.00
C SER A 2 -8.62 9.06 -9.81
N THR A 3 -9.71 8.66 -10.48
CA THR A 3 -10.19 7.27 -10.55
C THR A 3 -10.10 6.78 -11.98
N GLN A 4 -9.60 5.56 -12.18
CA GLN A 4 -9.43 4.96 -13.50
C GLN A 4 -9.61 3.43 -13.42
N GLY A 5 -10.11 2.82 -14.49
CA GLY A 5 -10.33 1.36 -14.60
C GLY A 5 -11.82 0.96 -14.66
N PRO A 6 -12.13 -0.29 -15.06
CA PRO A 6 -13.51 -0.75 -15.28
C PRO A 6 -14.35 -0.80 -14.00
N ALA A 7 -15.64 -0.48 -14.12
CA ALA A 7 -16.60 -0.55 -13.01
C ALA A 7 -16.83 -2.01 -12.56
N GLY A 8 -16.82 -2.25 -11.24
CA GLY A 8 -17.09 -3.56 -10.64
C GLY A 8 -15.87 -4.49 -10.45
N GLY A 9 -14.66 -4.05 -10.80
CA GLY A 9 -13.41 -4.76 -10.50
C GLY A 9 -12.96 -4.58 -9.04
N ARG A 10 -12.03 -5.43 -8.60
CA ARG A 10 -11.36 -5.25 -7.29
C ARG A 10 -10.62 -3.91 -7.28
N THR A 11 -10.78 -3.14 -6.21
CA THR A 11 -10.22 -1.78 -6.12
C THR A 11 -8.85 -1.77 -5.44
N VAL A 12 -7.94 -0.99 -5.99
CA VAL A 12 -6.62 -0.68 -5.44
C VAL A 12 -6.52 0.82 -5.20
N VAL A 13 -6.07 1.19 -4.01
CA VAL A 13 -5.74 2.57 -3.65
C VAL A 13 -4.22 2.71 -3.62
N LEU A 14 -3.70 3.66 -4.40
CA LEU A 14 -2.28 3.99 -4.41
C LEU A 14 -2.07 5.34 -3.71
N LEU A 15 -1.34 5.32 -2.58
CA LEU A 15 -0.87 6.50 -1.89
C LEU A 15 0.52 6.85 -2.41
N ASP A 16 0.65 8.03 -3.02
CA ASP A 16 1.90 8.53 -3.58
C ASP A 16 2.07 10.02 -3.29
N ILE A 17 3.33 10.46 -3.24
CA ILE A 17 3.75 11.84 -3.09
C ILE A 17 4.11 12.35 -4.48
N SER A 18 3.12 12.52 -5.36
CA SER A 18 3.36 13.15 -6.66
C SER A 18 2.61 14.48 -6.76
N PRO A 19 3.34 15.62 -6.79
CA PRO A 19 2.74 16.94 -6.93
C PRO A 19 2.25 17.23 -8.35
N THR A 20 2.93 16.71 -9.39
CA THR A 20 2.69 17.09 -10.80
C THR A 20 3.39 16.14 -11.77
N GLY A 21 2.71 15.71 -12.84
CA GLY A 21 3.37 15.40 -14.12
C GLY A 21 3.48 13.92 -14.51
N GLU A 22 4.47 13.20 -14.00
CA GLU A 22 4.74 11.80 -14.37
C GLU A 22 5.14 11.04 -13.12
N SER A 23 4.15 10.35 -12.55
CA SER A 23 4.37 9.46 -11.42
C SER A 23 4.72 8.07 -11.97
N PRO A 24 5.73 7.36 -11.42
CA PRO A 24 6.01 5.97 -11.79
C PRO A 24 4.81 5.04 -11.53
N TYR A 25 3.81 5.53 -10.80
CA TYR A 25 2.53 4.86 -10.58
C TYR A 25 1.57 4.96 -11.76
N GLN A 26 1.81 5.82 -12.76
CA GLN A 26 0.98 5.86 -13.96
C GLN A 26 1.14 4.57 -14.79
N ASP A 27 2.37 4.17 -15.08
CA ASP A 27 2.64 2.90 -15.78
C ASP A 27 2.10 1.68 -15.00
N ILE A 28 2.15 1.74 -13.67
CA ILE A 28 1.56 0.71 -12.80
C ILE A 28 0.03 0.69 -12.97
N ARG A 29 -0.63 1.85 -12.97
CA ARG A 29 -2.10 1.95 -13.18
C ARG A 29 -2.50 1.41 -14.53
N ASP A 30 -1.80 1.82 -15.59
CA ASP A 30 -2.07 1.37 -16.96
C ASP A 30 -1.99 -0.17 -17.04
N ARG A 31 -0.96 -0.76 -16.41
CA ARG A 31 -0.82 -2.22 -16.33
C ARG A 31 -1.91 -2.89 -15.49
N LEU A 32 -2.35 -2.26 -14.41
CA LEU A 32 -3.44 -2.76 -13.57
C LEU A 32 -4.80 -2.69 -14.29
N HIS A 33 -5.03 -1.70 -15.17
CA HIS A 33 -6.25 -1.63 -15.97
C HIS A 33 -6.35 -2.78 -16.98
N VAL A 34 -5.22 -3.20 -17.57
CA VAL A 34 -5.18 -4.42 -18.40
C VAL A 34 -5.60 -5.66 -17.58
N ALA A 35 -5.26 -5.69 -16.30
CA ALA A 35 -5.67 -6.75 -15.37
C ALA A 35 -7.10 -6.58 -14.80
N LYS A 36 -7.90 -5.63 -15.32
CA LYS A 36 -9.25 -5.28 -14.86
C LYS A 36 -9.34 -4.87 -13.38
N VAL A 37 -8.26 -4.31 -12.85
CA VAL A 37 -8.20 -3.75 -11.49
C VAL A 37 -8.58 -2.28 -11.54
N HIS A 38 -9.48 -1.85 -10.66
CA HIS A 38 -9.86 -0.44 -10.55
C HIS A 38 -8.86 0.29 -9.66
N THR A 39 -8.39 1.48 -10.05
CA THR A 39 -7.34 2.20 -9.32
C THR A 39 -7.79 3.58 -8.87
N VAL A 40 -7.56 3.91 -7.60
CA VAL A 40 -7.77 5.24 -7.00
C VAL A 40 -6.41 5.83 -6.61
N GLY A 41 -6.04 6.93 -7.25
CA GLY A 41 -4.80 7.66 -6.92
C GLY A 41 -5.05 8.76 -5.91
N ILE A 42 -4.42 8.66 -4.74
CA ILE A 42 -4.42 9.71 -3.72
C ILE A 42 -3.03 10.33 -3.69
N SER A 43 -2.89 11.50 -4.33
CA SER A 43 -1.74 12.38 -4.11
C SER A 43 -1.84 12.91 -2.70
N ALA A 44 -1.10 12.28 -1.80
CA ALA A 44 -1.11 12.52 -0.38
C ALA A 44 0.15 13.33 -0.03
N GLY A 45 0.01 14.42 0.72
CA GLY A 45 1.13 14.87 1.54
C GLY A 45 1.49 13.78 2.56
N PHE A 46 2.62 13.93 3.27
CA PHE A 46 3.16 12.99 4.26
C PHE A 46 2.21 12.57 5.42
N ALA A 47 0.97 13.08 5.48
CA ALA A 47 0.08 12.97 6.64
C ALA A 47 -1.38 12.63 6.29
N VAL A 48 -1.65 11.87 5.23
CA VAL A 48 -3.01 11.39 4.98
C VAL A 48 -3.40 10.37 6.05
N SER A 49 -4.47 10.66 6.80
CA SER A 49 -4.98 9.78 7.85
C SER A 49 -5.76 8.59 7.25
N GLY A 50 -5.81 7.47 7.98
CA GLY A 50 -6.63 6.32 7.57
C GLY A 50 -8.11 6.67 7.39
N LYS A 51 -8.64 7.59 8.21
CA LYS A 51 -10.01 8.12 8.06
C LYS A 51 -10.20 8.83 6.72
N ALA A 52 -9.21 9.60 6.25
CA ALA A 52 -9.28 10.25 4.95
C ALA A 52 -9.27 9.24 3.79
N VAL A 53 -8.46 8.18 3.89
CA VAL A 53 -8.46 7.08 2.90
C VAL A 53 -9.85 6.43 2.83
N VAL A 54 -10.45 6.11 3.98
CA VAL A 54 -11.79 5.50 4.04
C VAL A 54 -12.87 6.45 3.50
N GLY A 55 -12.83 7.73 3.86
CA GLY A 55 -13.79 8.71 3.34
C GLY A 55 -13.72 8.86 1.81
N ILE A 56 -12.54 8.70 1.22
CA ILE A 56 -12.36 8.67 -0.23
C ILE A 56 -13.01 7.42 -0.82
N LEU A 57 -12.79 6.23 -0.22
CA LEU A 57 -13.46 5.00 -0.65
C LEU A 57 -14.99 5.14 -0.61
N ASP A 58 -15.53 5.73 0.45
CA ASP A 58 -16.97 5.98 0.60
C ASP A 58 -17.51 6.89 -0.50
N SER A 59 -16.78 7.96 -0.85
CA SER A 59 -17.17 8.89 -1.92
C SER A 59 -17.28 8.24 -3.30
N PHE A 60 -16.55 7.14 -3.52
CA PHE A 60 -16.59 6.36 -4.75
C PHE A 60 -17.45 5.09 -4.65
N GLY A 61 -18.15 4.88 -3.54
CA GLY A 61 -18.95 3.68 -3.31
C GLY A 61 -18.12 2.38 -3.26
N VAL A 62 -16.84 2.48 -2.87
CA VAL A 62 -15.93 1.33 -2.82
C VAL A 62 -15.97 0.71 -1.41
N PRO A 63 -16.50 -0.53 -1.27
CA PRO A 63 -16.65 -1.16 0.04
C PRO A 63 -15.30 -1.56 0.65
N SER A 64 -14.33 -1.98 -0.15
CA SER A 64 -12.99 -2.33 0.31
C SER A 64 -11.96 -2.23 -0.80
N ALA A 65 -10.68 -2.15 -0.44
CA ALA A 65 -9.58 -2.05 -1.38
C ALA A 65 -8.28 -2.66 -0.86
N VAL A 66 -7.38 -2.98 -1.79
CA VAL A 66 -5.96 -3.17 -1.50
C VAL A 66 -5.29 -1.80 -1.43
N LEU A 67 -4.49 -1.57 -0.38
CA LEU A 67 -3.81 -0.30 -0.16
C LEU A 67 -2.32 -0.42 -0.47
N VAL A 68 -1.78 0.56 -1.21
CA VAL A 68 -0.36 0.66 -1.54
C VAL A 68 0.21 1.95 -0.93
N GLY A 69 1.33 1.86 -0.22
CA GLY A 69 2.05 3.03 0.30
C GLY A 69 3.55 2.93 0.06
N ASP A 70 4.15 3.95 -0.55
CA ASP A 70 5.61 4.02 -0.80
C ASP A 70 6.30 5.02 0.09
N GLY A 71 7.41 4.58 0.68
CA GLY A 71 8.31 5.34 1.51
C GLY A 71 7.52 6.08 2.60
N PRO A 72 7.45 7.43 2.55
CA PRO A 72 6.77 8.18 3.60
C PRO A 72 5.25 7.94 3.67
N CYS A 73 4.60 7.48 2.60
CA CYS A 73 3.19 7.08 2.63
C CYS A 73 2.94 5.69 3.25
N ALA A 74 3.99 4.89 3.43
CA ALA A 74 3.86 3.54 3.99
C ALA A 74 3.31 3.57 5.42
N GLU A 75 3.71 4.54 6.24
CA GLU A 75 3.20 4.66 7.62
C GLU A 75 1.67 4.89 7.63
N SER A 76 1.19 5.82 6.81
CA SER A 76 -0.25 6.05 6.62
C SER A 76 -0.98 4.78 6.15
N ALA A 77 -0.36 4.01 5.24
CA ALA A 77 -0.93 2.76 4.75
C ALA A 77 -1.03 1.70 5.86
N TRP A 78 0.02 1.55 6.67
CA TRP A 78 0.03 0.68 7.85
C TRP A 78 -1.09 1.04 8.84
N ARG A 79 -1.21 2.32 9.20
CA ARG A 79 -2.24 2.79 10.13
C ARG A 79 -3.65 2.58 9.56
N ALA A 80 -3.87 2.90 8.29
CA ALA A 80 -5.16 2.69 7.65
C ALA A 80 -5.57 1.21 7.66
N ALA A 81 -4.65 0.30 7.32
CA ALA A 81 -4.90 -1.13 7.34
C ALA A 81 -5.19 -1.67 8.75
N ALA A 82 -4.48 -1.15 9.76
CA ALA A 82 -4.66 -1.58 11.14
C ALA A 82 -5.97 -1.10 11.77
N HIS A 83 -6.39 0.14 11.49
CA HIS A 83 -7.60 0.74 12.07
C HIS A 83 -8.88 0.44 11.28
N HIS A 84 -8.77 0.06 10.01
CA HIS A 84 -9.92 -0.22 9.14
C HIS A 84 -9.83 -1.60 8.47
N PRO A 85 -9.73 -2.69 9.25
CA PRO A 85 -9.49 -4.04 8.70
C PRO A 85 -10.63 -4.55 7.80
N GLN A 86 -11.85 -4.03 7.95
CA GLN A 86 -12.98 -4.36 7.07
C GLN A 86 -12.93 -3.62 5.72
N ARG A 87 -12.12 -2.56 5.63
CA ARG A 87 -12.02 -1.70 4.44
C ARG A 87 -10.76 -1.96 3.63
N ILE A 88 -9.69 -2.40 4.30
CA ILE A 88 -8.41 -2.68 3.66
C ILE A 88 -8.17 -4.18 3.70
N THR A 89 -8.30 -4.83 2.54
CA THR A 89 -8.26 -6.30 2.41
C THR A 89 -6.87 -6.83 2.07
N GLY A 90 -5.99 -5.96 1.54
CA GLY A 90 -4.60 -6.26 1.27
C GLY A 90 -3.73 -5.02 1.42
N LEU A 91 -2.45 -5.22 1.70
CA LEU A 91 -1.49 -4.15 1.92
C LEU A 91 -0.20 -4.42 1.13
N VAL A 92 0.29 -3.41 0.40
CA VAL A 92 1.61 -3.40 -0.21
C VAL A 92 2.35 -2.16 0.27
N VAL A 93 3.50 -2.33 0.90
CA VAL A 93 4.33 -1.22 1.37
C VAL A 93 5.73 -1.27 0.79
N ILE A 94 6.31 -0.11 0.49
CA ILE A 94 7.67 0.01 -0.03
C ILE A 94 8.49 0.83 0.96
N ASP A 95 9.62 0.29 1.42
CA ASP A 95 10.58 0.99 2.30
C ASP A 95 9.98 1.64 3.56
N GLY A 96 8.89 1.08 4.10
CA GLY A 96 8.29 1.54 5.35
C GLY A 96 7.86 0.39 6.25
N GLY A 97 8.28 0.46 7.51
CA GLY A 97 7.89 -0.50 8.54
C GLY A 97 6.59 -0.10 9.24
N HIS A 98 5.96 -1.09 9.88
CA HIS A 98 4.86 -0.86 10.81
C HIS A 98 5.29 0.17 11.87
N PRO A 99 4.44 1.15 12.26
CA PRO A 99 4.83 2.22 13.17
C PRO A 99 5.46 1.72 14.49
N ARG A 100 4.85 0.69 15.10
CA ARG A 100 5.40 0.02 16.30
C ARG A 100 6.74 -0.71 16.11
N ALA A 101 7.10 -1.07 14.87
CA ALA A 101 8.39 -1.67 14.55
C ALA A 101 9.46 -0.62 14.26
N ALA A 102 9.08 0.52 13.67
CA ALA A 102 9.98 1.61 13.32
C ALA A 102 10.47 2.37 14.56
N ASN A 103 9.61 2.56 15.56
CA ASN A 103 9.92 3.38 16.74
C ASN A 103 10.81 2.69 17.78
N GLY A 104 11.12 1.40 17.65
CA GLY A 104 12.08 0.64 18.49
C GLY A 104 11.68 0.46 19.96
N LEU A 105 10.84 1.34 20.46
CA LEU A 105 10.05 1.20 21.66
C LEU A 105 8.77 0.47 21.22
N ASP A 106 8.32 -0.52 21.98
CA ASP A 106 6.88 -0.78 22.12
C ASP A 106 6.24 0.43 22.83
N GLY A 107 6.50 1.62 22.30
CA GLY A 107 5.92 2.86 22.72
C GLY A 107 4.44 2.79 22.41
N ASP A 108 3.71 3.65 23.12
CA ASP A 108 2.27 3.85 23.13
C ASP A 108 1.68 4.28 21.76
N ASP A 109 2.32 3.87 20.66
CA ASP A 109 1.80 3.99 19.32
C ASP A 109 0.64 3.00 19.16
N LEU A 110 -0.56 3.56 19.22
CA LEU A 110 -1.86 2.89 19.16
C LEU A 110 -2.11 2.10 17.86
N CYS A 111 -1.15 2.00 16.93
CA CYS A 111 -1.31 1.25 15.70
C CYS A 111 -1.57 -0.25 16.01
N PRO A 112 -2.79 -0.76 15.80
CA PRO A 112 -3.15 -2.13 16.12
C PRO A 112 -2.43 -3.13 15.21
N HIS A 113 -2.67 -4.41 15.45
CA HIS A 113 -2.26 -5.44 14.50
C HIS A 113 -2.99 -5.26 13.16
N VAL A 114 -2.27 -5.49 12.05
CA VAL A 114 -2.85 -5.53 10.71
C VAL A 114 -3.35 -6.92 10.41
N PHE A 115 -4.62 -7.04 10.00
CA PHE A 115 -5.23 -8.30 9.60
C PHE A 115 -5.10 -8.58 8.10
N ALA A 116 -4.89 -7.54 7.30
CA ALA A 116 -4.70 -7.66 5.86
C ALA A 116 -3.41 -8.44 5.51
N ASP A 117 -3.54 -9.28 4.50
CA ASP A 117 -2.43 -9.87 3.77
C ASP A 117 -1.46 -8.79 3.30
N THR A 118 -0.18 -8.91 3.65
CA THR A 118 0.79 -7.81 3.50
C THR A 118 2.04 -8.23 2.73
N THR A 119 2.35 -7.50 1.65
CA THR A 119 3.66 -7.53 1.01
C THR A 119 4.47 -6.30 1.41
N ALA A 120 5.70 -6.52 1.91
CA ALA A 120 6.70 -5.48 2.11
C ALA A 120 7.82 -5.60 1.06
N LEU A 121 8.05 -4.54 0.30
CA LEU A 121 9.13 -4.41 -0.65
C LEU A 121 10.22 -3.51 -0.09
N VAL A 122 11.49 -3.92 -0.19
CA VAL A 122 12.60 -3.22 0.46
C VAL A 122 13.76 -2.99 -0.51
N SER A 123 14.28 -1.77 -0.54
CA SER A 123 15.41 -1.36 -1.39
C SER A 123 16.72 -1.21 -0.63
N SER A 124 16.67 -1.25 0.71
CA SER A 124 17.84 -1.06 1.57
C SER A 124 17.85 -2.02 2.75
N ARG A 125 19.04 -2.23 3.34
CA ARG A 125 19.20 -3.06 4.54
C ARG A 125 18.39 -2.54 5.73
N ALA A 126 18.32 -1.22 5.89
CA ALA A 126 17.56 -0.58 6.96
C ALA A 126 16.06 -0.85 6.81
N ALA A 127 15.51 -0.64 5.61
CA ALA A 127 14.13 -0.99 5.28
C ALA A 127 13.85 -2.48 5.47
N GLY A 128 14.77 -3.35 5.04
CA GLY A 128 14.69 -4.80 5.26
C GLY A 128 14.67 -5.20 6.74
N SER A 129 15.37 -4.46 7.60
CA SER A 129 15.30 -4.67 9.06
C SER A 129 13.97 -4.23 9.64
N ALA A 130 13.48 -3.05 9.26
CA ALA A 130 12.18 -2.53 9.69
C ALA A 130 11.03 -3.44 9.26
N ALA A 131 11.04 -3.93 8.02
CA ALA A 131 10.03 -4.85 7.50
C ALA A 131 10.02 -6.20 8.23
N ARG A 132 11.19 -6.77 8.54
CA ARG A 132 11.27 -8.00 9.37
C ARG A 132 10.72 -7.79 10.77
N ALA A 133 11.04 -6.66 11.41
CA ALA A 133 10.49 -6.31 12.71
C ALA A 133 8.96 -6.09 12.67
N SER A 134 8.43 -5.65 11.51
CA SER A 134 7.00 -5.41 11.30
C SER A 134 6.15 -6.69 11.28
N ARG A 135 6.74 -7.83 10.88
CA ARG A 135 6.04 -9.12 10.74
C ARG A 135 5.23 -9.51 11.98
N ARG A 136 5.73 -9.21 13.19
CA ARG A 136 5.05 -9.55 14.46
C ARG A 136 3.73 -8.81 14.67
N TYR A 137 3.50 -7.72 13.93
CA TYR A 137 2.28 -6.93 13.98
C TYR A 137 1.28 -7.29 12.88
N VAL A 138 1.59 -8.23 12.00
CA VAL A 138 0.70 -8.72 10.93
C VAL A 138 0.09 -10.07 11.32
N ARG A 139 -1.22 -10.21 11.15
CA ARG A 139 -2.00 -11.43 11.42
C ARG A 139 -2.40 -12.17 10.14
N GLY A 140 -2.42 -11.50 9.00
CA GLY A 140 -2.55 -12.13 7.67
C GLY A 140 -1.23 -12.74 7.18
N ASP A 141 -1.21 -13.19 5.93
CA ASP A 141 0.03 -13.60 5.28
C ASP A 141 1.01 -12.42 5.20
N PHE A 142 2.29 -12.67 5.46
CA PHE A 142 3.33 -11.66 5.39
C PHE A 142 4.45 -12.10 4.47
N ARG A 143 4.58 -11.39 3.35
CA ARG A 143 5.64 -11.58 2.35
C ARG A 143 6.61 -10.42 2.38
N LEU A 144 7.90 -10.73 2.42
CA LEU A 144 8.98 -9.77 2.29
C LEU A 144 9.77 -10.08 1.01
N ALA A 145 10.05 -9.06 0.20
CA ALA A 145 10.88 -9.20 -1.00
C ALA A 145 11.75 -7.97 -1.25
N ASP A 146 12.91 -8.19 -1.87
CA ASP A 146 13.76 -7.08 -2.33
C ASP A 146 13.13 -6.38 -3.53
N LEU A 147 13.32 -5.06 -3.60
CA LEU A 147 12.82 -4.23 -4.68
C LEU A 147 13.58 -4.52 -5.97
N ALA A 148 12.85 -4.82 -7.03
CA ALA A 148 13.40 -5.15 -8.35
C ALA A 148 13.81 -3.88 -9.10
N GLY A 149 14.92 -3.28 -8.66
CA GLY A 149 15.49 -2.07 -9.26
C GLY A 149 14.87 -0.75 -8.76
N PRO A 150 15.32 0.38 -9.33
CA PRO A 150 14.85 1.71 -8.93
C PRO A 150 13.35 1.90 -9.20
N ARG A 151 12.71 2.81 -8.46
CA ARG A 151 11.34 3.25 -8.74
C ARG A 151 11.21 3.70 -10.20
N GLY A 152 10.11 3.35 -10.84
CA GLY A 152 9.84 3.66 -12.25
C GLY A 152 10.60 2.78 -13.26
N SER A 153 11.51 1.91 -12.83
CA SER A 153 12.13 0.96 -13.76
C SER A 153 11.13 -0.10 -14.23
N ARG A 154 11.37 -0.70 -15.42
CA ARG A 154 10.52 -1.79 -15.95
C ARG A 154 10.35 -2.95 -14.96
N HIS A 155 11.40 -3.28 -14.22
CA HIS A 155 11.40 -4.39 -13.26
C HIS A 155 10.58 -4.03 -12.02
N PHE A 156 10.72 -2.79 -11.55
CA PHE A 156 9.90 -2.24 -10.47
C PHE A 156 8.42 -2.26 -10.84
N ILE A 157 8.06 -1.74 -12.02
CA ILE A 157 6.66 -1.71 -12.50
C ILE A 157 6.10 -3.14 -12.58
N ALA A 158 6.87 -4.08 -13.14
CA ALA A 158 6.45 -5.48 -13.24
C ALA A 158 6.25 -6.15 -11.88
N GLN A 159 7.19 -5.96 -10.94
CA GLN A 159 7.08 -6.50 -9.59
C GLN A 159 5.87 -5.88 -8.87
N MET A 160 5.77 -4.55 -8.83
CA MET A 160 4.70 -3.84 -8.15
C MET A 160 3.32 -4.29 -8.62
N SER A 161 3.08 -4.33 -9.94
CA SER A 161 1.81 -4.81 -10.47
C SER A 161 1.54 -6.25 -10.07
N THR A 162 2.55 -7.12 -10.04
CA THR A 162 2.41 -8.53 -9.62
C THR A 162 2.02 -8.64 -8.15
N GLU A 163 2.70 -7.90 -7.25
CA GLU A 163 2.40 -7.91 -5.81
C GLU A 163 1.00 -7.39 -5.52
N ILE A 164 0.60 -6.30 -6.20
CA ILE A 164 -0.74 -5.74 -6.09
C ILE A 164 -1.78 -6.77 -6.56
N VAL A 165 -1.58 -7.38 -7.73
CA VAL A 165 -2.51 -8.40 -8.24
C VAL A 165 -2.61 -9.56 -7.27
N MET A 166 -1.50 -10.10 -6.74
CA MET A 166 -1.54 -11.17 -5.75
C MET A 166 -2.38 -10.80 -4.51
N ARG A 167 -2.21 -9.60 -3.96
CA ARG A 167 -2.99 -9.13 -2.80
C ARG A 167 -4.44 -8.81 -3.13
N THR A 168 -4.75 -8.46 -4.37
CA THR A 168 -6.16 -8.39 -4.80
C THR A 168 -6.78 -9.78 -4.91
N LEU A 169 -6.02 -10.81 -5.26
CA LEU A 169 -6.54 -12.16 -5.42
C LEU A 169 -6.82 -12.87 -4.10
N SER A 170 -6.02 -12.62 -3.06
CA SER A 170 -6.20 -13.21 -1.72
C SER A 170 -7.24 -12.49 -0.85
N ALA A 171 -7.67 -11.31 -1.28
CA ALA A 171 -8.71 -10.48 -0.68
C ALA A 171 -10.14 -10.88 -1.06
#